data_AF-A0A5N6MR10-F1
#
_entry.id   AF-A0A5N6MR10-F1
#
_cell.length_a   1.000
_cell.length_b   1.000
_cell.length_c   1.000
_cell.angle_alpha   90.00
_cell.angle_beta   90.00
_cell.angle_gamma   90.00
#
_symmetry.space_group_name_H-M   'P 1'
#
loop_
_entity.id
_entity.type
_entity.pdbx_description
1 polymer ?
#
loop_
_entity_poly.entity_id
_entity_poly.type
_entity_poly.pdbx_seq_one_letter_code
_entity_poly.pdbx_strand_id
1 'polypeptide(L)'
;MRRLFDYRCRTCGWQGEAFVTVPAAPTLDCGSCTAQADRVYSVAGLLRSGASLSAIAPAGGSTECKDNPDVPGLCHVAPAARRTLIAQHRGDDHTLSQERAKQQRRFEEKGPVPLNDVIQTH
;
A
#
# COMPACT_ATOMS: atom_id res chain seq x y z
N MET A 1 -27.22 19.37 -0.88
CA MET A 1 -26.04 19.91 -0.18
C MET A 1 -24.93 20.13 -1.19
N ARG A 2 -24.27 21.29 -1.19
CA ARG A 2 -23.09 21.55 -2.02
C ARG A 2 -21.82 21.28 -1.22
N ARG A 3 -20.78 20.78 -1.89
CA ARG A 3 -19.45 20.51 -1.31
C ARG A 3 -18.38 20.91 -2.32
N LEU A 4 -17.16 21.10 -1.84
CA LEU A 4 -15.99 21.39 -2.65
C LEU A 4 -15.37 20.09 -3.17
N PHE A 5 -14.99 20.05 -4.44
CA PHE A 5 -14.33 18.91 -5.07
C PHE A 5 -13.22 19.37 -6.00
N ASP A 6 -12.13 18.60 -6.06
CA ASP A 6 -11.00 18.84 -6.96
C ASP A 6 -11.22 18.23 -8.35
N TYR A 7 -10.89 19.01 -9.37
CA TYR A 7 -10.87 18.58 -10.76
C TYR A 7 -9.51 18.85 -11.39
N ARG A 8 -9.10 17.99 -12.32
CA ARG A 8 -7.86 18.13 -13.09
C ARG A 8 -8.12 17.89 -14.57
N CYS A 9 -7.69 18.82 -15.39
CA CYS A 9 -7.69 18.67 -16.84
C CYS A 9 -6.42 17.93 -17.29
N ARG A 10 -6.58 16.85 -18.05
CA ARG A 10 -5.45 16.12 -18.62
C ARG A 10 -4.81 16.81 -19.82
N THR A 11 -5.55 17.68 -20.50
CA THR A 11 -5.10 18.37 -21.72
C THR A 11 -4.13 19.51 -21.40
N CYS A 12 -4.50 20.41 -20.50
CA CYS A 12 -3.66 21.56 -20.14
C CYS A 12 -2.99 21.43 -18.77
N GLY A 13 -3.28 20.36 -18.01
CA GLY A 13 -2.71 20.14 -16.69
C GLY A 13 -3.34 20.97 -15.56
N TRP A 14 -4.31 21.83 -15.85
CA TRP A 14 -4.99 22.65 -14.85
C TRP A 14 -5.59 21.80 -13.74
N GLN A 15 -5.46 22.27 -12.49
CA GLN A 15 -6.10 21.71 -11.31
C GLN A 15 -6.83 22.83 -10.58
N GLY A 16 -8.07 22.57 -10.17
CA GLY A 16 -8.85 23.54 -9.41
C GLY A 16 -10.04 22.93 -8.70
N GLU A 17 -10.58 23.72 -7.79
CA GLU A 17 -11.67 23.33 -6.91
C GLU A 17 -13.01 23.85 -7.45
N ALA A 18 -14.06 23.04 -7.37
CA ALA A 18 -15.41 23.42 -7.75
C ALA A 18 -16.42 23.08 -6.65
N PHE A 19 -17.26 24.07 -6.31
CA PHE A 19 -18.31 23.92 -5.30
C PHE A 19 -19.61 23.43 -5.94
N VAL A 20 -19.85 22.12 -5.93
CA VAL A 20 -20.96 21.48 -6.68
C VAL A 20 -21.91 20.70 -5.79
N THR A 21 -23.13 20.45 -6.28
CA THR A 21 -24.15 19.67 -5.58
C THR A 21 -23.78 18.18 -5.55
N VAL A 22 -24.01 17.53 -4.40
CA VAL A 22 -23.80 16.07 -4.26
C VAL A 22 -25.01 15.32 -4.84
N PRO A 23 -24.82 14.29 -5.69
CA PRO A 23 -23.53 13.72 -6.09
C PRO A 23 -22.80 14.59 -7.13
N ALA A 24 -21.53 14.88 -6.87
CA ALA A 24 -20.71 15.67 -7.78
C ALA A 24 -20.52 14.93 -9.12
N ALA A 25 -20.54 15.69 -10.21
CA ALA A 25 -20.30 15.17 -11.56
C ALA A 25 -18.88 14.55 -11.66
N PRO A 26 -18.69 13.54 -12.54
CA PRO A 26 -17.37 12.95 -12.78
C PRO A 26 -16.46 13.89 -13.57
N THR A 27 -17.03 14.76 -14.40
CA THR A 27 -16.30 15.75 -15.20
C THR A 27 -16.98 17.12 -15.12
N LEU A 28 -16.18 18.17 -15.34
CA LEU A 28 -16.62 19.55 -15.52
C LEU A 28 -15.83 20.19 -16.66
N ASP A 29 -16.28 21.33 -17.16
CA ASP A 29 -15.49 22.13 -18.09
C ASP A 29 -14.24 22.67 -17.39
N CYS A 30 -13.11 22.62 -18.07
CA CYS A 30 -11.86 23.12 -17.51
C CYS A 30 -11.89 24.65 -17.37
N GLY A 31 -11.50 25.17 -16.21
CA GLY A 31 -11.41 26.63 -16.01
C GLY A 31 -10.29 27.32 -16.80
N SER A 32 -9.42 26.57 -17.49
CA SER A 32 -8.25 27.10 -18.21
C SER A 32 -8.24 26.79 -19.70
N CYS A 33 -9.01 25.82 -20.18
CA CYS A 33 -9.10 25.47 -21.60
C CYS A 33 -10.51 24.94 -21.92
N THR A 34 -10.79 24.64 -23.19
CA THR A 34 -12.12 24.15 -23.63
C THR A 34 -12.33 22.65 -23.43
N ALA A 35 -11.33 21.92 -22.92
CA ALA A 35 -11.46 20.49 -22.65
C ALA A 35 -12.18 20.22 -21.32
N GLN A 36 -12.55 18.96 -21.08
CA GLN A 36 -13.08 18.54 -19.79
C GLN A 36 -11.97 18.29 -18.76
N ALA A 37 -12.30 18.56 -17.50
CA ALA A 37 -11.51 18.23 -16.32
C ALA A 37 -12.18 17.07 -15.57
N ASP A 38 -11.40 16.06 -15.22
CA ASP A 38 -11.84 14.90 -14.45
C ASP A 38 -11.79 15.20 -12.96
N ARG A 39 -12.76 14.69 -12.20
CA ARG A 39 -12.70 14.75 -10.74
C ARG A 39 -11.50 13.93 -10.22
N VAL A 40 -10.61 14.56 -9.47
CA VAL A 40 -9.35 13.96 -8.98
C VAL A 40 -9.65 12.84 -7.98
N TYR A 41 -10.43 13.15 -6.95
CA TYR A 41 -10.77 12.20 -5.90
C TYR A 41 -12.18 11.65 -6.14
N SER A 42 -12.23 10.41 -6.63
CA SER A 42 -13.46 9.65 -6.78
C SER A 42 -13.26 8.26 -6.17
N VAL A 43 -14.33 7.63 -5.70
CA VAL A 43 -14.27 6.25 -5.18
C VAL A 43 -13.64 5.32 -6.23
N ALA A 44 -14.06 5.43 -7.49
CA ALA A 44 -13.47 4.66 -8.59
C ALA A 44 -11.98 4.98 -8.83
N GLY A 45 -11.56 6.24 -8.65
CA GLY A 45 -10.15 6.65 -8.75
C GLY A 45 -9.31 6.11 -7.59
N LEU A 46 -9.80 6.20 -6.36
CA LEU A 46 -9.15 5.66 -5.16
C LEU A 46 -9.00 4.14 -5.24
N LEU A 47 -10.02 3.43 -5.73
CA LEU A 47 -9.96 1.99 -5.97
C LEU A 47 -8.88 1.61 -7.01
N ARG A 48 -8.68 2.44 -8.04
CA ARG A 48 -7.58 2.25 -9.02
C ARG A 48 -6.21 2.59 -8.44
N SER A 49 -6.10 3.64 -7.62
CA SER A 49 -4.85 4.05 -6.98
C SER A 49 -4.41 3.13 -5.84
N GLY A 50 -5.31 2.33 -5.26
CA GLY A 50 -4.93 1.28 -4.31
C GLY A 50 -3.94 0.27 -4.89
N ALA A 51 -3.99 0.04 -6.21
CA ALA A 51 -3.06 -0.85 -6.91
C ALA A 51 -1.61 -0.31 -6.94
N SER A 52 -1.39 1.00 -6.78
CA SER A 52 -0.03 1.57 -6.77
C SER A 52 0.67 1.48 -5.41
N LEU A 53 -0.06 1.26 -4.30
CA LEU A 53 0.56 0.97 -3.01
C LEU A 53 1.13 -0.46 -2.96
N SER A 54 0.57 -1.37 -3.76
CA SER A 54 1.14 -2.70 -4.02
C SER A 54 2.51 -2.65 -4.72
N ALA A 55 2.95 -1.46 -5.18
CA ALA A 55 4.25 -1.27 -5.81
C ALA A 55 5.38 -0.97 -4.80
N ILE A 56 5.10 -0.91 -3.49
CA ILE A 56 6.16 -0.99 -2.48
C ILE A 56 6.73 -2.41 -2.58
N ALA A 57 7.96 -2.53 -3.08
CA ALA A 57 8.56 -3.74 -3.62
C ALA A 57 8.12 -5.04 -2.91
N PRO A 58 7.63 -6.07 -3.63
CA PRO A 58 7.10 -7.27 -3.00
C PRO A 58 8.12 -7.88 -2.02
N ALA A 59 7.63 -8.56 -0.98
CA ALA A 59 8.49 -9.29 -0.03
C ALA A 59 9.16 -10.54 -0.66
N GLY A 60 9.23 -10.58 -2.00
CA GLY A 60 9.98 -11.54 -2.82
C GLY A 60 11.42 -11.13 -3.12
N GLY A 61 11.82 -9.89 -2.80
CA GLY A 61 13.21 -9.43 -2.89
C GLY A 61 14.11 -9.93 -1.75
N SER A 62 15.27 -9.29 -1.58
CA SER A 62 16.17 -9.57 -0.45
C SER A 62 15.44 -9.40 0.88
N THR A 63 15.67 -10.30 1.84
CA THR A 63 15.19 -10.19 3.22
C THR A 63 16.26 -9.65 4.17
N GLU A 64 17.41 -9.22 3.65
CA GLU A 64 18.47 -8.63 4.46
C GLU A 64 18.07 -7.23 4.92
N CYS A 65 18.36 -6.91 6.18
CA CYS A 65 17.90 -5.66 6.75
C CYS A 65 18.53 -4.42 6.07
N LYS A 66 19.76 -4.55 5.57
CA LYS A 66 20.44 -3.51 4.79
C LYS A 66 19.71 -3.13 3.49
N ASP A 67 18.97 -4.08 2.91
CA ASP A 67 18.25 -3.90 1.65
C ASP A 67 16.78 -3.45 1.89
N ASN A 68 16.37 -3.37 3.17
CA ASN A 68 15.03 -2.98 3.61
C ASN A 68 15.14 -2.01 4.81
N PRO A 69 15.86 -0.88 4.67
CA PRO A 69 16.10 0.07 5.79
C PRO A 69 14.84 0.80 6.25
N ASP A 70 13.77 0.77 5.45
CA ASP A 70 12.45 1.32 5.73
C ASP A 70 11.65 0.50 6.76
N VAL A 71 11.94 -0.79 6.89
CA VAL A 71 11.18 -1.71 7.74
C VAL A 71 11.68 -1.63 9.19
N PRO A 72 10.86 -1.15 10.14
CA PRO A 72 11.32 -0.93 11.51
C PRO A 72 11.73 -2.23 12.22
N GLY A 73 12.86 -2.20 12.92
CA GLY A 73 13.33 -3.31 13.76
C GLY A 73 13.86 -4.54 13.01
N LEU A 74 13.96 -4.49 11.68
CA LEU A 74 14.27 -5.66 10.85
C LEU A 74 15.66 -6.26 11.11
N CYS A 75 16.65 -5.46 11.55
CA CYS A 75 17.98 -5.97 11.90
C CYS A 75 18.02 -6.73 13.24
N HIS A 76 16.99 -6.61 14.09
CA HIS A 76 16.95 -7.22 15.43
C HIS A 76 16.07 -8.47 15.51
N VAL A 77 15.54 -8.92 14.38
CA VAL A 77 14.67 -10.09 14.29
C VAL A 77 15.39 -11.22 13.57
N ALA A 78 15.06 -12.46 13.94
CA ALA A 78 15.63 -13.63 13.30
C ALA A 78 15.35 -13.63 11.78
N PRO A 79 16.28 -14.11 10.94
CA PRO A 79 16.10 -14.17 9.49
C PRO A 79 14.79 -14.83 9.05
N ALA A 80 14.33 -15.84 9.80
CA ALA A 80 13.08 -16.54 9.53
C ALA A 80 11.82 -15.67 9.70
N ALA A 81 11.88 -14.58 10.49
CA ALA A 81 10.77 -13.66 10.72
C ALA A 81 10.79 -12.43 9.80
N ARG A 82 11.94 -12.12 9.17
CA ARG A 82 12.15 -10.91 8.36
C ARG A 82 11.15 -10.81 7.20
N ARG A 83 10.92 -11.91 6.48
CA ARG A 83 10.00 -11.91 5.33
C ARG A 83 8.57 -11.55 5.71
N THR A 84 8.09 -12.08 6.83
CA THR A 84 6.76 -11.78 7.37
C THR A 84 6.64 -10.30 7.75
N LEU A 85 7.67 -9.73 8.38
CA LEU A 85 7.68 -8.31 8.77
C LEU A 85 7.76 -7.37 7.57
N ILE A 86 8.56 -7.71 6.56
CA ILE A 86 8.60 -6.96 5.29
C ILE A 86 7.22 -7.00 4.62
N ALA A 87 6.59 -8.19 4.53
CA ALA A 87 5.28 -8.33 3.92
C ALA A 87 4.19 -7.53 4.67
N GLN A 88 4.22 -7.56 6.01
CA GLN A 88 3.32 -6.74 6.84
C GLN A 88 3.52 -5.25 6.61
N HIS A 89 4.76 -4.77 6.61
CA HIS A 89 5.07 -3.35 6.42
C HIS A 89 4.61 -2.85 5.05
N ARG A 90 4.76 -3.68 4.01
CA ARG A 90 4.45 -3.33 2.62
C ARG A 90 3.01 -3.59 2.18
N GLY A 91 2.20 -4.22 3.04
CA GLY A 91 0.84 -4.63 2.67
C GLY A 91 0.79 -5.75 1.63
N ASP A 92 1.82 -6.60 1.56
CA ASP A 92 1.87 -7.77 0.68
C ASP A 92 1.10 -8.94 1.32
N ASP A 93 -0.24 -8.86 1.24
CA ASP A 93 -1.15 -9.83 1.84
C ASP A 93 -0.92 -11.26 1.34
N HIS A 94 -0.53 -11.41 0.08
CA HIS A 94 -0.26 -12.71 -0.52
C HIS A 94 0.95 -13.38 0.14
N THR A 95 2.10 -12.70 0.18
CA THR A 95 3.30 -13.26 0.85
C THR A 95 3.06 -13.46 2.35
N LEU A 96 2.36 -12.53 3.01
CA LEU A 96 2.02 -12.64 4.42
C LEU A 96 1.17 -13.88 4.71
N SER A 97 0.16 -14.16 3.88
CA SER A 97 -0.70 -15.34 4.03
C SER A 97 0.08 -16.65 3.87
N GLN A 98 1.02 -16.70 2.92
CA GLN A 98 1.86 -17.88 2.68
C GLN A 98 2.83 -18.16 3.85
N GLU A 99 3.49 -17.12 4.37
CA GLU A 99 4.39 -17.30 5.51
C GLU A 99 3.62 -17.67 6.79
N ARG A 100 2.43 -17.10 7.02
CA ARG A 100 1.54 -17.53 8.11
C ARG A 100 1.14 -19.00 7.98
N ALA A 101 0.72 -19.45 6.80
CA ALA A 101 0.37 -20.85 6.56
C ALA A 101 1.57 -21.79 6.75
N LYS A 102 2.79 -21.35 6.44
CA LYS A 102 4.02 -22.11 6.67
C LYS A 102 4.40 -22.17 8.15
N GLN A 103 4.24 -21.07 8.88
CA GLN A 103 4.44 -21.03 10.34
C GLN A 103 3.43 -21.92 11.05
N GLN A 104 2.16 -21.87 10.64
CA GLN A 104 1.10 -22.73 11.16
C GLN A 104 1.41 -24.21 10.97
N ARG A 105 1.76 -24.62 9.74
CA ARG A 105 2.16 -26.01 9.45
C ARG A 105 3.36 -26.46 10.30
N ARG A 106 4.38 -25.62 10.44
CA ARG A 106 5.53 -25.93 11.31
C ARG A 106 5.14 -26.10 12.77
N PHE A 107 4.22 -25.26 13.25
CA PHE A 107 3.71 -25.34 14.61
C PHE A 107 2.92 -26.63 14.83
N GLU A 108 2.09 -27.03 13.87
CA GLU A 108 1.34 -28.30 13.91
C GLU A 108 2.27 -29.51 13.89
N GLU A 109 3.35 -29.48 13.10
CA GLU A 109 4.30 -30.58 12.98
C GLU A 109 5.28 -30.68 14.16
N LYS A 110 5.76 -29.55 14.69
CA LYS A 110 6.93 -29.50 15.59
C LYS A 110 6.65 -28.81 16.92
N GLY A 111 5.46 -28.25 17.11
CA GLY A 111 5.11 -27.46 18.28
C GLY A 111 5.70 -26.04 18.25
N PRO A 112 5.67 -25.32 19.39
CA PRO A 112 6.17 -23.95 19.49
C PRO A 112 7.67 -23.85 19.21
N VAL A 113 8.05 -22.78 18.50
CA VAL A 113 9.45 -22.44 18.24
C VAL A 113 10.09 -21.90 19.54
N PRO A 114 11.30 -22.34 19.92
CA PRO A 114 11.98 -21.80 21.09
C PRO A 114 12.31 -20.31 20.90
N LEU A 115 12.23 -19.53 21.97
CA LEU A 115 12.30 -18.07 21.92
C LEU A 115 13.60 -17.53 21.27
N ASN A 116 14.70 -18.24 21.46
CA ASN A 116 16.03 -17.89 20.94
C ASN A 116 16.12 -17.96 19.40
N ASP A 117 15.23 -18.70 18.75
CA ASP A 117 15.19 -18.79 17.28
C ASP A 117 14.39 -17.65 16.64
N VAL A 118 13.72 -16.82 17.47
CA VAL A 118 12.85 -15.72 17.03
C VAL A 118 13.54 -14.36 17.21
N ILE A 119 14.29 -14.20 18.30
CA ILE A 119 14.98 -12.95 18.66
C ILE A 119 16.48 -13.16 18.48
N GLN A 120 17.12 -12.35 17.63
CA GLN A 120 18.57 -12.28 17.58
C GLN A 120 19.07 -11.34 18.68
N THR A 121 19.51 -11.92 19.80
CA THR A 121 20.30 -11.19 20.80
C THR A 121 21.73 -11.05 20.28
N HIS A 122 22.15 -9.82 20.02
CA HIS A 122 23.56 -9.47 19.83
C HIS A 122 24.25 -9.23 21.17
#